data_AF-A0A356QHD2-F1
#
_entry.id   AF-A0A356QHD2-F1
#
_cell.length_a   1.000
_cell.length_b   1.000
_cell.length_c   1.000
_cell.angle_alpha   90.00
_cell.angle_beta   90.00
_cell.angle_gamma   90.00
#
_symmetry.space_group_name_H-M   'P 1'
#
loop_
_entity.id
_entity.type
_entity.pdbx_description
1 polymer ?
#
loop_
_entity_poly.entity_id
_entity_poly.type
_entity_poly.pdbx_seq_one_letter_code
_entity_poly.pdbx_strand_id
1 'polypeptide(L)'
;MEKIPSHDITPPTVGHHTPGETTTQEMYAKRRHIYVREIKGLFQKVRRSANWALMMGFFLLPWLNWGDRPAVWFDLAGREFHIFAATFYPQEFVLLSWLLIICAFGLFFITVFAGRVWCGYTCPQSVWTFLFIWLEHRIEGSRNQRIKLDNQPMNANKAWRKGAKHTAWLLIALATGVTFVGYFTPIRELVMELPTLEAHGWSYFWVGFFLVFTYLNAGWLREQVCIYMCPYARFQSVMFDRDTLIVSYDEARGEPRGRRKKSLSHTQAREAGLGDCIDCELCVQVCPTGIDIRDG
;
A
#
# COMPACT_ATOMS: atom_id res chain seq x y z
N MET A 1 -3.62 75.83 16.34
CA MET A 1 -3.53 74.44 15.86
C MET A 1 -3.79 73.53 17.05
N GLU A 2 -5.04 73.13 17.20
CA GLU A 2 -5.52 72.27 18.28
C GLU A 2 -5.20 70.81 17.88
N LYS A 3 -4.34 70.13 18.66
CA LYS A 3 -3.95 68.75 18.37
C LYS A 3 -5.12 67.82 18.66
N ILE A 4 -5.55 67.07 17.66
CA ILE A 4 -6.57 66.01 17.81
C ILE A 4 -6.03 64.95 18.78
N PRO A 5 -6.76 64.58 19.84
CA PRO A 5 -6.32 63.55 20.77
C PRO A 5 -6.43 62.18 20.11
N SER A 6 -5.29 61.50 19.93
CA SER A 6 -5.27 60.11 19.45
C SER A 6 -5.44 59.16 20.64
N HIS A 7 -6.43 58.28 20.57
CA HIS A 7 -6.61 57.21 21.54
C HIS A 7 -5.85 55.96 21.07
N ASP A 8 -4.94 55.46 21.89
CA ASP A 8 -4.27 54.18 21.66
C ASP A 8 -5.27 53.03 21.84
N ILE A 9 -5.53 52.31 20.75
CA ILE A 9 -6.43 51.15 20.67
C ILE A 9 -5.64 49.84 20.59
N THR A 10 -4.35 49.85 20.92
CA THR A 10 -3.54 48.63 20.95
C THR A 10 -4.10 47.69 22.02
N PRO A 11 -4.51 46.45 21.66
CA PRO A 11 -4.96 45.48 22.64
C PRO A 11 -3.86 45.24 23.69
N PRO A 12 -4.20 44.97 24.97
CA PRO A 12 -3.21 44.61 25.97
C PRO A 12 -2.33 43.48 25.42
N THR A 13 -1.02 43.58 25.67
CA THR A 13 -0.01 42.63 25.19
C THR A 13 -0.51 41.21 25.44
N VAL A 14 -0.62 40.42 24.36
CA VAL A 14 -1.01 39.01 24.41
C VAL A 14 -0.18 38.35 25.51
N GLY A 15 -0.82 37.93 26.59
CA GLY A 15 -0.13 37.32 27.72
C GLY A 15 0.73 36.17 27.21
N HIS A 16 1.99 36.14 27.60
CA HIS A 16 2.84 34.99 27.32
C HIS A 16 2.18 33.77 27.97
N HIS A 17 1.62 32.89 27.13
CA HIS A 17 1.16 31.60 27.56
C HIS A 17 2.38 30.78 27.96
N THR A 18 2.73 30.79 29.24
CA THR A 18 3.69 29.85 29.82
C THR A 18 3.03 28.47 29.73
N PRO A 19 3.53 27.53 28.88
CA PRO A 19 2.92 26.22 28.79
C PRO A 19 3.02 25.57 30.17
N GLY A 20 1.88 25.31 30.80
CA GLY A 20 1.82 24.42 31.95
C GLY A 20 2.34 23.05 31.54
N GLU A 21 3.09 22.40 32.44
CA GLU A 21 3.66 21.04 32.35
C GLU A 21 3.84 20.50 30.93
N THR A 22 5.10 20.45 30.49
CA THR A 22 5.59 19.78 29.28
C THR A 22 4.68 18.62 28.89
N THR A 23 3.66 18.92 28.09
CA THR A 23 2.79 17.89 27.56
C THR A 23 3.62 17.31 26.45
N THR A 24 4.39 16.26 26.77
CA THR A 24 5.02 15.41 25.78
C THR A 24 3.87 14.77 25.01
N GLN A 25 3.29 15.51 24.06
CA GLN A 25 2.56 14.90 22.98
C GLN A 25 3.61 14.06 22.26
N GLU A 26 3.50 12.74 22.40
CA GLU A 26 4.20 11.82 21.53
C GLU A 26 3.77 12.16 20.09
N MET A 27 4.57 12.96 19.38
CA MET A 27 4.30 13.31 17.97
C MET A 27 4.30 12.06 17.07
N TYR A 28 4.75 10.92 17.60
CA TYR A 28 4.76 9.62 16.94
C TYR A 28 4.08 8.58 17.80
N ALA A 29 2.91 8.10 17.36
CA ALA A 29 2.28 6.93 17.95
C ALA A 29 3.18 5.71 17.76
N LYS A 30 3.51 5.02 18.86
CA LYS A 30 4.29 3.77 18.81
C LYS A 30 3.59 2.75 17.90
N ARG A 31 4.27 2.35 16.82
CA ARG A 31 3.78 1.36 15.86
C ARG A 31 3.32 0.09 16.57
N ARG A 32 2.06 -0.29 16.32
CA ARG A 32 1.55 -1.63 16.65
C ARG A 32 1.64 -2.51 15.42
N HIS A 33 2.22 -3.71 15.55
CA HIS A 33 2.26 -4.66 14.44
C HIS A 33 0.85 -5.21 14.15
N ILE A 34 0.36 -4.98 12.92
CA ILE A 34 -0.99 -5.35 12.52
C ILE A 34 -0.98 -6.75 11.91
N TYR A 35 -1.68 -7.67 12.57
CA TYR A 35 -1.90 -9.02 12.04
C TYR A 35 -3.21 -9.05 11.26
N VAL A 36 -3.12 -8.83 9.95
CA VAL A 36 -4.28 -8.87 9.05
C VAL A 36 -4.83 -10.28 8.95
N ARG A 37 -6.14 -10.46 9.08
CA ARG A 37 -6.83 -11.74 8.90
C ARG A 37 -7.19 -11.99 7.44
N GLU A 38 -6.93 -13.19 6.94
CA GLU A 38 -7.42 -13.61 5.62
C GLU A 38 -8.94 -13.81 5.63
N ILE A 39 -9.60 -13.28 4.59
CA ILE A 39 -11.04 -13.45 4.32
C ILE A 39 -11.28 -13.93 2.90
N LYS A 40 -12.42 -14.60 2.72
CA LYS A 40 -12.90 -15.09 1.42
C LYS A 40 -14.15 -14.30 1.03
N GLY A 41 -14.28 -13.98 -0.25
CA GLY A 41 -15.42 -13.25 -0.81
C GLY A 41 -15.18 -12.87 -2.26
N LEU A 42 -16.21 -12.38 -2.94
CA LEU A 42 -16.12 -12.00 -4.36
C LEU A 42 -15.06 -10.91 -4.59
N PHE A 43 -15.18 -9.78 -3.88
CA PHE A 43 -14.23 -8.66 -3.97
C PHE A 43 -12.80 -9.07 -3.61
N GLN A 44 -12.64 -10.01 -2.68
CA GLN A 44 -11.34 -10.56 -2.32
C GLN A 44 -10.73 -11.43 -3.43
N LYS A 45 -11.56 -12.21 -4.14
CA LYS A 45 -11.12 -12.95 -5.32
C LYS A 45 -10.71 -11.99 -6.43
N VAL A 46 -11.51 -10.97 -6.73
CA VAL A 46 -11.20 -9.96 -7.74
C VAL A 46 -9.87 -9.27 -7.43
N ARG A 47 -9.68 -8.80 -6.18
CA ARG A 47 -8.41 -8.22 -5.74
C ARG A 47 -7.23 -9.16 -5.91
N ARG A 48 -7.37 -10.41 -5.46
CA ARG A 48 -6.30 -11.40 -5.56
C ARG A 48 -5.94 -11.70 -7.01
N SER A 49 -6.94 -11.84 -7.89
CA SER A 49 -6.74 -12.05 -9.31
C SER A 49 -6.05 -10.85 -9.97
N ALA A 50 -6.48 -9.62 -9.66
CA ALA A 50 -5.85 -8.40 -10.15
C ALA A 50 -4.39 -8.30 -9.70
N ASN A 51 -4.10 -8.54 -8.41
CA ASN A 51 -2.74 -8.57 -7.89
C ASN A 51 -1.86 -9.59 -8.61
N TRP A 52 -2.35 -10.81 -8.83
CA TRP A 52 -1.59 -11.83 -9.57
C TRP A 52 -1.39 -11.44 -11.02
N ALA A 53 -2.41 -10.89 -11.70
CA ALA A 53 -2.28 -10.45 -13.09
C ALA A 53 -1.24 -9.33 -13.22
N LEU A 54 -1.27 -8.32 -12.36
CA LEU A 54 -0.28 -7.24 -12.34
C LEU A 54 1.13 -7.76 -12.03
N MET A 55 1.26 -8.67 -11.07
CA MET A 55 2.55 -9.24 -10.69
C MET A 55 3.12 -10.11 -11.82
N MET A 56 2.31 -10.95 -12.45
CA MET A 56 2.71 -11.73 -13.62
C MET A 56 3.08 -10.83 -14.79
N GLY A 57 2.30 -9.79 -15.08
CA GLY A 57 2.66 -8.81 -16.11
C GLY A 57 4.01 -8.17 -15.82
N PHE A 58 4.21 -7.64 -14.61
CA PHE A 58 5.47 -7.02 -14.21
C PHE A 58 6.66 -7.97 -14.34
N PHE A 59 6.53 -9.23 -13.91
CA PHE A 59 7.61 -10.21 -13.97
C PHE A 59 7.85 -10.80 -15.34
N LEU A 60 6.85 -10.92 -16.21
CA LEU A 60 6.97 -11.62 -17.49
C LEU A 60 7.29 -10.69 -18.67
N LEU A 61 6.83 -9.44 -18.64
CA LEU A 61 7.04 -8.48 -19.73
C LEU A 61 8.51 -8.36 -20.19
N PRO A 62 9.52 -8.23 -19.30
CA PRO A 62 10.91 -8.11 -19.75
C PRO A 62 11.49 -9.42 -20.31
N TRP A 63 10.84 -10.57 -20.10
CA TRP A 63 11.29 -11.87 -20.63
C TRP A 63 10.74 -12.20 -22.01
N LEU A 64 9.62 -11.58 -22.37
CA LEU A 64 9.01 -11.73 -23.69
C LEU A 64 9.89 -11.00 -24.69
N ASN A 65 10.28 -11.68 -25.76
CA ASN A 65 11.02 -11.06 -26.86
C ASN A 65 10.03 -10.60 -27.93
N TRP A 66 10.32 -9.47 -28.55
CA TRP A 66 9.63 -8.96 -29.72
C TRP A 66 10.66 -8.77 -30.84
N GLY A 67 10.81 -9.81 -31.68
CA GLY A 67 11.93 -9.90 -32.62
C GLY A 67 13.25 -10.15 -31.87
N ASP A 68 14.25 -9.31 -32.11
CA ASP A 68 15.62 -9.49 -31.59
C ASP A 68 15.87 -8.84 -30.21
N ARG A 69 14.85 -8.21 -29.62
CA ARG A 69 14.97 -7.48 -28.34
C ARG A 69 13.83 -7.81 -27.37
N PRO A 70 13.96 -7.51 -26.07
CA PRO A 70 12.85 -7.63 -25.13
C PRO A 70 11.67 -6.75 -25.55
N ALA A 71 10.45 -7.23 -25.28
CA ALA A 71 9.20 -6.59 -25.69
C ALA A 71 9.00 -5.24 -25.00
N VAL A 72 9.46 -5.10 -23.75
CA VAL A 72 9.56 -3.78 -23.09
C VAL A 72 11.00 -3.60 -22.65
N TRP A 73 11.68 -2.66 -23.28
CA TRP A 73 13.08 -2.37 -23.01
C TRP A 73 13.35 -0.87 -23.10
N PHE A 74 13.85 -0.31 -22.00
CA PHE A 74 14.20 1.10 -21.88
C PHE A 74 15.71 1.25 -22.00
N ASP A 75 16.20 1.39 -23.23
CA ASP A 75 17.62 1.57 -23.50
C ASP A 75 18.03 3.02 -23.18
N LEU A 76 18.67 3.17 -22.02
CA LEU A 76 19.21 4.47 -21.57
C LEU A 76 20.45 4.89 -22.38
N ALA A 77 21.23 3.96 -22.91
CA ALA A 77 22.46 4.25 -23.64
C ALA A 77 22.14 4.70 -25.08
N GLY A 78 21.27 3.96 -25.76
CA GLY A 78 20.72 4.34 -27.07
C GLY A 78 19.73 5.51 -27.00
N ARG A 79 19.18 5.78 -25.81
CA ARG A 79 18.06 6.73 -25.57
C ARG A 79 16.80 6.32 -26.34
N GLU A 80 16.58 5.01 -26.48
CA GLU A 80 15.43 4.42 -27.17
C GLU A 80 14.53 3.71 -26.15
N PHE A 81 13.25 4.04 -26.13
CA PHE A 81 12.27 3.33 -25.28
C PHE A 81 11.43 2.41 -26.16
N HIS A 82 11.70 1.11 -26.09
CA HIS A 82 10.98 0.10 -26.85
C HIS A 82 9.78 -0.42 -26.04
N ILE A 83 8.58 -0.26 -26.59
CA ILE A 83 7.33 -0.78 -26.05
C ILE A 83 6.62 -1.55 -27.17
N PHE A 84 6.74 -2.88 -27.12
CA PHE A 84 6.32 -3.82 -28.15
C PHE A 84 6.90 -3.45 -29.54
N ALA A 85 6.01 -3.13 -30.49
CA ALA A 85 6.39 -2.71 -31.84
C ALA A 85 6.78 -1.22 -31.94
N ALA A 86 6.46 -0.40 -30.93
CA ALA A 86 6.77 1.02 -30.91
C ALA A 86 8.17 1.26 -30.31
N THR A 87 8.95 2.12 -30.96
CA THR A 87 10.19 2.69 -30.40
C THR A 87 9.96 4.18 -30.22
N PHE A 88 10.12 4.69 -29.00
CA PHE A 88 10.04 6.11 -28.72
C PHE A 88 11.43 6.71 -28.58
N TYR A 89 11.69 7.74 -29.36
CA TYR A 89 12.91 8.54 -29.30
C TYR A 89 12.74 9.75 -28.36
N PRO A 90 13.82 10.39 -27.89
CA PRO A 90 13.73 11.54 -26.98
C PRO A 90 12.96 12.73 -27.57
N GLN A 91 12.96 12.90 -28.89
CA GLN A 91 12.17 13.92 -29.59
C GLN A 91 10.67 13.68 -29.44
N GLU A 92 10.26 12.43 -29.28
CA GLU A 92 8.86 12.00 -29.11
C GLU A 92 8.47 11.94 -27.63
N PHE A 93 9.33 12.41 -26.71
CA PHE A 93 9.04 12.46 -25.28
C PHE A 93 7.78 13.29 -24.96
N VAL A 94 7.38 14.20 -25.85
CA VAL A 94 6.09 14.90 -25.77
C VAL A 94 4.91 13.92 -25.81
N LEU A 95 4.95 12.88 -26.65
CA LEU A 95 3.92 11.84 -26.72
C LEU A 95 3.86 11.03 -25.41
N LEU A 96 5.02 10.67 -24.87
CA LEU A 96 5.10 10.00 -23.57
C LEU A 96 4.57 10.89 -22.44
N SER A 97 4.87 12.18 -22.47
CA SER A 97 4.36 13.16 -21.50
C SER A 97 2.84 13.26 -21.55
N TRP A 98 2.25 13.35 -22.74
CA TRP A 98 0.79 13.33 -22.91
C TRP A 98 0.16 12.03 -22.42
N LEU A 99 0.79 10.88 -22.68
CA LEU A 99 0.34 9.59 -22.16
C LEU A 99 0.34 9.59 -20.62
N LEU A 100 1.41 10.06 -19.99
CA LEU A 100 1.50 10.14 -18.53
C LEU A 100 0.45 11.10 -17.94
N ILE A 101 0.18 12.22 -18.61
CA ILE A 101 -0.88 13.15 -18.24
C ILE A 101 -2.25 12.46 -18.30
N ILE A 102 -2.56 11.76 -19.40
CA ILE A 102 -3.81 10.99 -19.56
C ILE A 102 -3.94 9.95 -18.45
N CYS A 103 -2.86 9.21 -18.15
CA CYS A 103 -2.85 8.25 -17.05
C CYS A 103 -3.10 8.91 -15.68
N ALA A 104 -2.50 10.08 -15.42
CA ALA A 104 -2.70 10.83 -14.19
C ALA A 104 -4.15 11.34 -14.04
N PHE A 105 -4.71 11.94 -15.10
CA PHE A 105 -6.12 12.34 -15.11
C PHE A 105 -7.06 11.15 -15.03
N GLY A 106 -6.74 10.03 -15.68
CA GLY A 106 -7.50 8.78 -15.58
C GLY A 106 -7.51 8.24 -14.16
N LEU A 107 -6.38 8.30 -13.46
CA LEU A 107 -6.30 7.94 -12.05
C LEU A 107 -7.17 8.86 -11.17
N PHE A 108 -7.14 10.17 -11.41
CA PHE A 108 -8.01 11.13 -10.71
C PHE A 108 -9.49 10.87 -10.98
N PHE A 109 -9.86 10.64 -12.24
CA PHE A 109 -11.22 10.29 -12.63
C PHE A 109 -11.72 9.04 -11.89
N ILE A 110 -10.93 7.95 -11.87
CA ILE A 110 -11.26 6.74 -11.12
C ILE A 110 -11.40 7.02 -9.63
N THR A 111 -10.62 7.95 -9.09
CA THR A 111 -10.68 8.33 -7.68
C THR A 111 -11.98 9.04 -7.33
N VAL A 112 -12.40 9.99 -8.15
CA VAL A 112 -13.66 10.72 -7.96
C VAL A 112 -14.84 9.76 -8.14
N PHE A 113 -14.79 8.87 -9.14
CA PHE A 113 -15.90 7.96 -9.41
C PHE A 113 -16.00 6.80 -8.41
N ALA A 114 -14.88 6.18 -8.04
CA ALA A 114 -14.83 4.92 -7.30
C ALA A 114 -13.98 4.98 -6.02
N GLY A 115 -13.65 6.18 -5.53
CA GLY A 115 -12.94 6.40 -4.28
C GLY A 115 -11.57 5.73 -4.24
N ARG A 116 -11.38 4.80 -3.28
CA ARG A 116 -10.08 4.16 -3.01
C ARG A 116 -9.84 2.85 -3.76
N VAL A 117 -10.60 2.55 -4.83
CA VAL A 117 -10.45 1.29 -5.58
C VAL A 117 -9.02 1.11 -6.13
N TRP A 118 -8.40 2.14 -6.70
CA TRP A 118 -7.00 2.07 -7.16
C TRP A 118 -6.05 1.65 -6.03
N CYS A 119 -6.08 2.38 -4.92
CA CYS A 119 -5.26 2.10 -3.74
C CYS A 119 -5.50 0.68 -3.21
N GLY A 120 -6.74 0.18 -3.23
CA GLY A 120 -7.08 -1.13 -2.70
C GLY A 120 -6.72 -2.32 -3.58
N TYR A 121 -6.65 -2.14 -4.91
CA TYR A 121 -6.61 -3.24 -5.88
C TYR A 121 -5.40 -3.25 -6.82
N THR A 122 -4.81 -2.10 -7.14
CA THR A 122 -3.80 -2.01 -8.22
C THR A 122 -2.55 -1.24 -7.81
N CYS A 123 -2.60 -0.43 -6.75
CA CYS A 123 -1.44 0.31 -6.26
C CYS A 123 -0.25 -0.63 -5.96
N PRO A 124 0.97 -0.35 -6.47
CA PRO A 124 2.13 -1.21 -6.26
C PRO A 124 2.40 -1.50 -4.78
N GLN A 125 2.35 -0.48 -3.91
CA GLN A 125 2.57 -0.69 -2.47
C GLN A 125 1.60 -1.74 -1.88
N SER A 126 0.34 -1.69 -2.28
CA SER A 126 -0.68 -2.64 -1.82
C SER A 126 -0.50 -4.02 -2.43
N VAL A 127 -0.19 -4.12 -3.72
CA VAL A 127 0.04 -5.40 -4.41
C VAL A 127 1.19 -6.17 -3.75
N TRP A 128 2.34 -5.52 -3.51
CA TRP A 128 3.48 -6.17 -2.83
C TRP A 128 3.20 -6.46 -1.36
N THR A 129 2.57 -5.53 -0.62
CA THR A 129 2.22 -5.76 0.79
C THR A 129 1.28 -6.95 0.95
N PHE A 130 0.26 -7.07 0.09
CA PHE A 130 -0.65 -8.22 0.13
C PHE A 130 0.02 -9.52 -0.30
N LEU A 131 0.99 -9.50 -1.23
CA LEU A 131 1.79 -10.68 -1.56
C LEU A 131 2.60 -11.14 -0.35
N PHE A 132 3.26 -10.22 0.35
CA PHE A 132 4.04 -10.53 1.54
C PHE A 132 3.15 -11.09 2.66
N ILE A 133 2.00 -10.46 2.92
CA ILE A 133 1.02 -10.93 3.89
C ILE A 133 0.45 -12.30 3.49
N TRP A 134 0.20 -12.55 2.20
CA TRP A 134 -0.29 -13.84 1.72
C TRP A 134 0.74 -14.96 1.98
N LEU A 135 2.02 -14.66 1.76
CA LEU A 135 3.12 -15.57 2.05
C LEU A 135 3.27 -15.83 3.56
N GLU A 136 3.15 -14.79 4.38
CA GLU A 136 3.12 -14.92 5.85
C GLU A 136 2.01 -15.86 6.32
N HIS A 137 0.81 -15.74 5.73
CA HIS A 137 -0.31 -16.63 6.07
C HIS A 137 -0.01 -18.08 5.73
N ARG A 138 0.73 -18.34 4.64
CA ARG A 138 1.08 -19.70 4.22
C ARG A 138 2.19 -20.32 5.09
N ILE A 139 3.15 -19.52 5.54
CA ILE A 139 4.31 -19.97 6.32
C ILE A 139 4.01 -19.99 7.83
N GLU A 140 3.47 -18.89 8.39
CA GLU A 140 3.24 -18.74 9.83
C GLU A 140 1.80 -19.09 10.24
N GLY A 141 0.84 -19.07 9.31
CA GLY A 141 -0.56 -19.46 9.55
C GLY A 141 -1.53 -18.28 9.74
N SER A 142 -2.69 -18.57 10.32
CA SER A 142 -3.75 -17.60 10.57
C SER A 142 -3.33 -16.50 11.55
N ARG A 143 -4.07 -15.38 11.57
CA ARG A 143 -3.84 -14.24 12.49
C ARG A 143 -3.54 -14.66 13.93
N ASN A 144 -4.38 -15.50 14.53
CA ASN A 144 -4.23 -15.91 15.93
C ASN A 144 -3.00 -16.82 16.14
N GLN A 145 -2.68 -17.66 15.16
CA GLN A 145 -1.46 -18.48 15.20
C GLN A 145 -0.20 -17.61 15.16
N ARG A 146 -0.20 -16.54 14.35
CA ARG A 146 0.92 -15.58 14.28
C ARG A 146 1.10 -14.80 15.57
N ILE A 147 0.02 -14.27 16.14
CA ILE A 147 0.06 -13.61 17.46
C ILE A 147 0.60 -14.58 18.52
N LYS A 148 0.11 -15.82 18.53
CA LYS A 148 0.59 -16.85 19.47
C LYS A 148 2.07 -17.20 19.23
N LEU A 149 2.53 -17.24 17.98
CA LEU A 149 3.92 -17.52 17.63
C LEU A 149 4.85 -16.39 18.07
N ASP A 150 4.42 -15.14 17.91
CA ASP A 150 5.22 -13.97 18.30
C ASP A 150 5.34 -13.85 19.82
N ASN A 151 4.31 -14.22 20.59
CA ASN A 151 4.34 -14.22 22.05
C ASN A 151 5.08 -15.43 22.67
N GLN A 152 5.42 -16.47 21.89
CA GLN A 152 6.16 -17.63 22.40
C GLN A 152 7.67 -17.35 22.53
N PRO A 153 8.38 -18.02 23.46
CA PRO A 153 9.84 -17.98 23.49
C PRO A 153 10.43 -18.56 22.21
N MET A 154 11.69 -18.23 21.92
CA MET A 154 12.37 -18.72 20.72
C MET A 154 12.53 -20.25 20.79
N ASN A 155 11.82 -20.97 19.93
CA ASN A 155 11.94 -22.41 19.73
C ASN A 155 12.31 -22.72 18.27
N ALA A 156 12.71 -23.96 17.98
CA ALA A 156 13.12 -24.36 16.62
C ALA A 156 12.03 -24.10 15.57
N ASN A 157 10.76 -24.34 15.91
CA ASN A 157 9.63 -24.08 15.03
C ASN A 157 9.45 -22.58 14.73
N LYS A 158 9.61 -21.71 15.72
CA LYS A 158 9.54 -20.24 15.57
C LYS A 158 10.70 -19.73 14.74
N ALA A 159 11.92 -20.19 15.02
CA ALA A 159 13.10 -19.83 14.25
C ALA A 159 12.95 -20.24 12.77
N TRP A 160 12.50 -21.48 12.52
CA TRP A 160 12.24 -21.96 11.16
C TRP A 160 11.15 -21.14 10.44
N ARG A 161 9.98 -20.91 11.08
CA ARG A 161 8.88 -20.16 10.44
C ARG A 161 9.25 -18.70 10.17
N LYS A 162 9.90 -18.03 11.11
CA LYS A 162 10.35 -16.64 10.95
C LYS A 162 11.48 -16.57 9.91
N GLY A 163 12.44 -17.49 9.96
CA GLY A 163 13.50 -17.61 8.96
C GLY A 163 12.95 -17.82 7.56
N ALA A 164 12.09 -18.83 7.38
CA ALA A 164 11.43 -19.12 6.10
C ALA A 164 10.66 -17.92 5.55
N LYS A 165 9.94 -17.17 6.41
CA LYS A 165 9.29 -15.92 5.99
C LYS A 165 10.29 -14.90 5.47
N HIS A 166 11.34 -14.59 6.23
CA HIS A 166 12.32 -13.58 5.82
C HIS A 166 13.08 -14.00 4.57
N THR A 167 13.44 -15.28 4.44
CA THR A 167 14.02 -15.83 3.20
C THR A 167 13.08 -15.63 2.03
N ALA A 168 11.80 -15.98 2.18
CA ALA A 168 10.84 -15.84 1.10
C ALA A 168 10.57 -14.36 0.72
N TRP A 169 10.59 -13.45 1.68
CA TRP A 169 10.56 -12.00 1.43
C TRP A 169 11.79 -11.51 0.66
N LEU A 170 12.98 -11.95 1.06
CA LEU A 170 14.22 -11.59 0.39
C LEU A 170 14.26 -12.12 -1.04
N LEU A 171 13.77 -13.33 -1.30
CA LEU A 171 13.67 -13.89 -2.65
C LEU A 171 12.73 -13.07 -3.54
N ILE A 172 11.55 -12.68 -3.03
CA ILE A 172 10.61 -11.84 -3.79
C ILE A 172 11.21 -10.45 -4.02
N ALA A 173 11.86 -9.87 -3.02
CA ALA A 173 12.49 -8.55 -3.13
C ALA A 173 13.66 -8.57 -4.12
N LEU A 174 14.49 -9.61 -4.10
CA LEU A 174 15.56 -9.83 -5.09
C LEU A 174 14.98 -9.98 -6.49
N ALA A 175 13.99 -10.84 -6.68
CA ALA A 175 13.32 -11.01 -7.97
C ALA A 175 12.74 -9.68 -8.47
N THR A 176 12.13 -8.89 -7.58
CA THR A 176 11.59 -7.56 -7.89
C THR A 176 12.71 -6.63 -8.37
N GLY A 177 13.83 -6.56 -7.66
CA GLY A 177 14.97 -5.73 -8.04
C GLY A 177 15.60 -6.13 -9.36
N VAL A 178 15.83 -7.43 -9.57
CA VAL A 178 16.33 -7.96 -10.85
C VAL A 178 15.39 -7.64 -12.00
N THR A 179 14.09 -7.80 -11.80
CA THR A 179 13.08 -7.52 -12.83
C THR A 179 13.01 -6.04 -13.15
N PHE A 180 13.07 -5.17 -12.13
CA PHE A 180 13.06 -3.72 -12.34
C PHE A 180 14.26 -3.28 -13.17
N VAL A 181 15.47 -3.75 -12.83
CA VAL A 181 16.68 -3.50 -13.63
C VAL A 181 16.60 -4.17 -15.00
N GLY A 182 15.92 -5.31 -15.10
CA GLY A 182 15.64 -6.05 -16.32
C GLY A 182 14.81 -5.30 -17.36
N TYR A 183 14.12 -4.22 -16.98
CA TYR A 183 13.47 -3.31 -17.92
C TYR A 183 14.46 -2.36 -18.61
N PHE A 184 15.64 -2.13 -18.04
CA PHE A 184 16.65 -1.21 -18.56
C PHE A 184 17.86 -1.95 -19.16
N THR A 185 18.21 -3.09 -18.59
CA THR A 185 19.26 -3.99 -19.06
C THR A 185 18.61 -5.31 -19.49
N PRO A 186 18.94 -5.90 -20.65
CA PRO A 186 18.36 -7.16 -21.10
C PRO A 186 18.35 -8.22 -19.99
N ILE A 187 17.16 -8.65 -19.57
CA ILE A 187 17.01 -9.46 -18.35
C ILE A 187 17.73 -10.81 -18.41
N ARG A 188 17.86 -11.38 -19.62
CA ARG A 188 18.52 -12.66 -19.85
C ARG A 188 20.02 -12.58 -19.59
N GLU A 189 20.66 -11.52 -20.07
CA GLU A 189 22.06 -11.23 -19.82
C GLU A 189 22.26 -10.90 -18.34
N LEU A 190 21.43 -10.01 -17.79
CA LEU A 190 21.49 -9.60 -16.39
C LEU A 190 21.44 -10.79 -15.41
N VAL A 191 20.54 -11.75 -15.63
CA VAL A 191 20.40 -12.92 -14.74
C VAL A 191 21.60 -13.86 -14.83
N MET A 192 22.30 -13.90 -15.97
CA MET A 192 23.51 -14.70 -16.15
C MET A 192 24.74 -14.01 -15.58
N GLU A 193 24.85 -12.69 -15.75
CA GLU A 193 26.00 -11.89 -15.32
C GLU A 193 26.01 -11.57 -13.81
N LEU A 194 24.84 -11.47 -13.18
CA LEU A 194 24.73 -11.16 -11.76
C LEU A 194 25.49 -12.17 -10.88
N PRO A 195 25.31 -13.50 -11.03
CA PRO A 195 26.04 -14.50 -10.26
C PRO A 195 27.51 -14.64 -10.65
N THR A 196 27.90 -14.35 -11.90
CA THR A 196 29.30 -14.46 -12.35
C THR A 196 30.17 -13.28 -11.94
N LEU A 197 29.57 -12.23 -11.34
CA LEU A 197 30.25 -10.99 -10.96
C LEU A 197 30.73 -10.16 -12.17
N GLU A 198 30.12 -10.37 -13.34
CA GLU A 198 30.47 -9.72 -14.60
C GLU A 198 29.52 -8.57 -14.96
N ALA A 199 28.40 -8.43 -14.25
CA ALA A 199 27.42 -7.39 -14.56
C ALA A 199 28.00 -5.99 -14.30
N HIS A 200 27.47 -5.01 -15.03
CA HIS A 200 27.85 -3.61 -14.82
C HIS A 200 27.57 -3.15 -13.38
N GLY A 201 28.48 -2.37 -12.78
CA GLY A 201 28.41 -1.96 -11.36
C GLY A 201 27.11 -1.25 -10.96
N TRP A 202 26.50 -0.50 -11.89
CA TRP A 202 25.19 0.12 -11.67
C TRP A 202 24.07 -0.91 -11.48
N SER A 203 24.12 -2.04 -12.19
CA SER A 203 23.11 -3.09 -12.09
C SER A 203 23.08 -3.70 -10.68
N TYR A 204 24.26 -3.96 -10.09
CA TYR A 204 24.35 -4.42 -8.69
C TYR A 204 23.77 -3.40 -7.71
N PHE A 205 24.12 -2.12 -7.87
CA PHE A 205 23.60 -1.06 -7.00
C PHE A 205 22.07 -1.00 -7.04
N TRP A 206 21.44 -0.98 -8.22
CA TRP A 206 20.00 -0.88 -8.32
C TRP A 206 19.27 -2.15 -7.91
N VAL A 207 19.80 -3.33 -8.24
CA VAL A 207 19.23 -4.59 -7.74
C VAL A 207 19.26 -4.61 -6.21
N GLY A 208 20.38 -4.23 -5.59
CA GLY A 208 20.51 -4.12 -4.13
C GLY A 208 19.57 -3.06 -3.53
N PHE A 209 19.49 -1.89 -4.16
CA PHE A 209 18.59 -0.80 -3.75
C PHE A 209 17.14 -1.26 -3.76
N PHE A 210 16.65 -1.81 -4.87
CA PHE A 210 15.28 -2.28 -4.98
C PHE A 210 14.99 -3.50 -4.11
N LEU A 211 15.98 -4.36 -3.86
CA LEU A 211 15.85 -5.46 -2.90
C LEU A 211 15.60 -4.91 -1.50
N VAL A 212 16.48 -4.04 -1.00
CA VAL A 212 16.35 -3.47 0.34
C VAL A 212 15.06 -2.65 0.44
N PHE A 213 14.78 -1.82 -0.57
CA PHE A 213 13.61 -0.98 -0.61
C PHE A 213 12.31 -1.81 -0.62
N THR A 214 12.21 -2.85 -1.44
CA THR A 214 11.02 -3.71 -1.50
C THR A 214 10.84 -4.48 -0.19
N TYR A 215 11.93 -5.04 0.35
CA TYR A 215 11.92 -5.77 1.62
C TYR A 215 11.44 -4.89 2.78
N LEU A 216 11.97 -3.67 2.88
CA LEU A 216 11.57 -2.71 3.91
C LEU A 216 10.12 -2.24 3.70
N ASN A 217 9.77 -1.77 2.50
CA ASN A 217 8.46 -1.17 2.25
C ASN A 217 7.30 -2.16 2.36
N ALA A 218 7.42 -3.35 1.76
CA ALA A 218 6.35 -4.35 1.78
C ALA A 218 6.39 -5.24 3.02
N GLY A 219 7.58 -5.52 3.56
CA GLY A 219 7.75 -6.40 4.72
C GLY A 219 7.50 -5.68 6.04
N TRP A 220 8.16 -4.54 6.24
CA TRP A 220 8.18 -3.84 7.52
C TRP A 220 7.26 -2.62 7.52
N LEU A 221 7.46 -1.65 6.62
CA LEU A 221 6.78 -0.36 6.65
C LEU A 221 5.27 -0.48 6.33
N ARG A 222 4.88 -1.30 5.36
CA ARG A 222 3.47 -1.62 5.01
C ARG A 222 2.56 -0.38 5.00
N GLU A 223 1.68 -0.26 5.99
CA GLU A 223 0.69 0.81 6.12
C GLU A 223 1.33 2.19 6.34
N GLN A 224 2.54 2.26 6.91
CA GLN A 224 3.24 3.52 7.13
C GLN A 224 3.58 4.20 5.81
N VAL A 225 3.88 3.42 4.77
CA VAL A 225 4.10 3.96 3.42
C VAL A 225 2.83 4.66 2.94
N CYS A 226 1.67 4.04 3.11
CA CYS A 226 0.40 4.63 2.71
C CYS A 226 0.01 5.86 3.53
N ILE A 227 0.30 5.89 4.83
CA ILE A 227 -0.14 6.96 5.75
C ILE A 227 0.80 8.18 5.69
N TYR A 228 2.11 7.94 5.63
CA TYR A 228 3.13 8.97 5.84
C TYR A 228 3.99 9.26 4.59
N MET A 229 4.19 8.29 3.70
CA MET A 229 5.07 8.47 2.54
C MET A 229 4.31 8.71 1.23
N CYS A 230 3.10 8.20 1.11
CA CYS A 230 2.33 8.25 -0.12
C CYS A 230 1.67 9.63 -0.29
N PRO A 231 2.15 10.49 -1.21
CA PRO A 231 1.54 11.80 -1.42
C PRO A 231 0.12 11.65 -1.99
N TYR A 232 -0.11 10.63 -2.81
CA TYR A 232 -1.40 10.35 -3.41
C TYR A 232 -2.50 10.08 -2.37
N ALA A 233 -2.18 9.38 -1.27
CA ALA A 233 -3.15 9.15 -0.20
C ALA A 233 -3.66 10.46 0.44
N ARG A 234 -2.83 11.51 0.45
CA ARG A 234 -3.19 12.87 0.91
C ARG A 234 -3.97 13.64 -0.15
N PHE A 235 -3.57 13.56 -1.42
CA PHE A 235 -4.36 14.16 -2.49
C PHE A 235 -5.77 13.56 -2.59
N GLN A 236 -5.94 12.28 -2.26
CA GLN A 236 -7.26 11.64 -2.27
C GLN A 236 -8.27 12.33 -1.33
N SER A 237 -7.86 12.89 -0.18
CA SER A 237 -8.83 13.53 0.72
C SER A 237 -9.40 14.84 0.17
N VAL A 238 -8.72 15.50 -0.77
CA VAL A 238 -9.22 16.72 -1.43
C VAL A 238 -9.92 16.42 -2.76
N MET A 239 -9.74 15.23 -3.32
CA MET A 239 -10.40 14.81 -4.57
C MET A 239 -11.80 14.23 -4.35
N PHE A 240 -12.16 13.87 -3.11
CA PHE A 240 -13.46 13.28 -2.82
C PHE A 240 -14.53 14.37 -2.83
N ASP A 241 -15.62 14.12 -3.55
CA ASP A 241 -16.83 14.91 -3.54
C ASP A 241 -17.99 14.16 -2.86
N ARG A 242 -19.19 14.73 -2.89
CA ARG A 242 -20.38 14.13 -2.27
C ARG A 242 -20.89 12.89 -3.00
N ASP A 243 -20.55 12.73 -4.27
CA ASP A 243 -21.03 11.66 -5.14
C ASP A 243 -20.00 10.51 -5.26
N THR A 244 -18.80 10.72 -4.73
CA THR A 244 -17.73 9.73 -4.69
C THR A 244 -18.16 8.50 -3.90
N LEU A 245 -18.08 7.32 -4.52
CA LEU A 245 -18.42 6.07 -3.86
C LEU A 245 -17.41 5.73 -2.75
N ILE A 246 -17.88 5.77 -1.51
CA ILE A 246 -17.11 5.38 -0.32
C ILE A 246 -17.75 4.18 0.36
N VAL A 247 -16.91 3.28 0.88
CA VAL A 247 -17.36 2.19 1.75
C VAL A 247 -17.30 2.70 3.18
N SER A 248 -18.46 2.92 3.79
CA SER A 248 -18.60 3.36 5.17
C SER A 248 -19.50 2.41 5.97
N TYR A 249 -19.42 2.51 7.29
CA TYR A 249 -20.38 1.88 8.17
C TYR A 249 -21.72 2.62 8.13
N ASP A 250 -22.81 1.87 8.00
CA ASP A 250 -24.17 2.40 8.05
C ASP A 250 -24.65 2.35 9.51
N GLU A 251 -24.57 3.49 10.19
CA GLU A 251 -24.98 3.64 11.60
C GLU A 251 -26.47 3.36 11.79
N ALA A 252 -27.32 3.83 10.87
CA ALA A 252 -28.77 3.65 10.96
C ALA A 252 -29.19 2.17 10.87
N ARG A 253 -28.41 1.35 10.15
CA ARG A 253 -28.61 -0.10 10.09
C ARG A 253 -27.89 -0.84 11.22
N GLY A 254 -26.70 -0.37 11.59
CA GLY A 254 -25.78 -1.09 12.46
C GLY A 254 -26.05 -0.92 13.95
N GLU A 255 -26.59 0.23 14.37
CA GLU A 255 -26.75 0.61 15.77
C GLU A 255 -28.19 0.41 16.30
N PRO A 256 -28.36 0.12 17.61
CA PRO A 256 -27.30 -0.13 18.58
C PRO A 256 -26.67 -1.52 18.35
N ARG A 257 -25.33 -1.54 18.26
CA ARG A 257 -24.57 -2.77 18.06
C ARG A 257 -24.58 -3.62 19.32
N GLY A 258 -24.63 -4.95 19.16
CA GLY A 258 -24.66 -5.83 20.31
C GLY A 258 -24.49 -7.30 19.97
N ARG A 259 -24.03 -8.07 20.96
CA ARG A 259 -23.88 -9.51 20.82
C ARG A 259 -25.25 -10.16 20.72
N ARG A 260 -25.51 -10.83 19.59
CA ARG A 260 -26.74 -11.61 19.37
C ARG A 260 -26.45 -13.10 19.24
N LYS A 261 -27.39 -13.94 19.68
CA LYS A 261 -27.33 -15.39 19.49
C LYS A 261 -27.44 -15.70 17.99
N LYS A 262 -26.62 -16.64 17.48
CA LYS A 262 -26.68 -17.08 16.06
C LYS A 262 -28.03 -17.60 15.61
N SER A 263 -28.87 -18.05 16.56
CA SER A 263 -30.20 -18.60 16.30
C SER A 263 -31.28 -17.52 16.10
N LEU A 264 -31.00 -16.26 16.42
CA LEU A 264 -31.95 -15.16 16.21
C LEU A 264 -31.93 -14.75 14.74
N SER A 265 -33.12 -14.67 14.14
CA SER A 265 -33.29 -14.05 12.82
C SER A 265 -33.08 -12.53 12.89
N HIS A 266 -32.82 -11.90 11.74
CA HIS A 266 -32.63 -10.44 11.66
C HIS A 266 -33.88 -9.66 12.14
N THR A 267 -35.08 -10.18 11.88
CA THR A 267 -36.34 -9.57 12.32
C THR A 267 -36.46 -9.60 13.85
N GLN A 268 -36.18 -10.75 14.47
CA GLN A 268 -36.20 -10.89 15.93
C GLN A 268 -35.12 -10.04 16.62
N ALA A 269 -33.94 -9.91 16.01
CA ALA A 269 -32.89 -9.03 16.52
C ALA A 269 -33.34 -7.56 16.49
N ARG A 270 -34.02 -7.14 15.41
CA ARG A 270 -34.55 -5.77 15.28
C ARG A 270 -35.70 -5.52 16.27
N GLU A 271 -36.58 -6.49 16.50
CA GLU A 271 -37.62 -6.41 17.55
C GLU A 271 -37.03 -6.29 18.96
N ALA A 272 -35.89 -6.93 19.21
CA ALA A 272 -35.13 -6.80 20.46
C ALA A 272 -34.33 -5.48 20.54
N GLY A 273 -34.49 -4.58 19.57
CA GLY A 273 -33.82 -3.28 19.52
C GLY A 273 -32.34 -3.35 19.15
N LEU A 274 -31.86 -4.43 18.54
CA LEU A 274 -30.47 -4.58 18.11
C LEU A 274 -30.31 -4.29 16.61
N GLY A 275 -29.25 -3.56 16.26
CA GLY A 275 -28.86 -3.35 14.87
C GLY A 275 -28.23 -4.59 14.22
N ASP A 276 -27.88 -4.48 12.94
CA ASP A 276 -27.25 -5.58 12.20
C ASP A 276 -25.79 -5.83 12.58
N CYS A 277 -25.14 -4.86 13.21
CA CYS A 277 -23.77 -5.01 13.68
C CYS A 277 -23.73 -5.85 14.96
N ILE A 278 -23.04 -6.99 14.87
CA ILE A 278 -22.90 -7.93 15.99
C ILE A 278 -21.66 -7.72 16.86
N ASP A 279 -20.96 -6.60 16.67
CA ASP A 279 -19.77 -6.23 17.44
C ASP A 279 -18.67 -7.32 17.46
N CYS A 280 -18.39 -7.92 16.28
CA CYS A 280 -17.43 -9.03 16.17
C CYS A 280 -15.98 -8.62 15.88
N GLU A 281 -15.72 -7.32 15.71
CA GLU A 281 -14.42 -6.72 15.36
C GLU A 281 -13.75 -7.27 14.08
N LEU A 282 -14.50 -8.01 13.24
CA LEU A 282 -13.93 -8.59 12.03
C LEU A 282 -13.44 -7.49 11.08
N CYS A 283 -14.12 -6.34 11.02
CA CYS A 283 -13.70 -5.15 10.29
C CYS A 283 -12.27 -4.71 10.66
N VAL A 284 -11.97 -4.61 11.96
CA VAL A 284 -10.65 -4.24 12.50
C VAL A 284 -9.60 -5.30 12.14
N GLN A 285 -9.96 -6.59 12.28
CA GLN A 285 -9.03 -7.69 12.04
C GLN A 285 -8.61 -7.82 10.56
N VAL A 286 -9.48 -7.45 9.62
CA VAL A 286 -9.20 -7.57 8.17
C VAL A 286 -8.60 -6.30 7.58
N CYS A 287 -8.68 -5.19 8.30
CA CYS A 287 -8.16 -3.90 7.86
C CYS A 287 -6.62 -3.89 7.90
N PRO A 288 -5.94 -3.64 6.78
CA PRO A 288 -4.47 -3.58 6.75
C PRO A 288 -3.89 -2.41 7.54
N THR A 289 -4.69 -1.38 7.80
CA THR A 289 -4.34 -0.22 8.62
C THR A 289 -4.88 -0.32 10.06
N GLY A 290 -5.63 -1.38 10.38
CA GLY A 290 -6.18 -1.60 11.72
C GLY A 290 -7.29 -0.64 12.13
N ILE A 291 -7.92 0.03 11.15
CA ILE A 291 -9.03 0.98 11.37
C ILE A 291 -10.31 0.20 11.70
N ASP A 292 -11.06 0.71 12.67
CA ASP A 292 -12.44 0.32 12.90
C ASP A 292 -13.38 1.18 12.06
N ILE A 293 -13.94 0.59 11.00
CA ILE A 293 -14.88 1.28 10.09
C ILE A 293 -16.13 1.82 10.80
N ARG A 294 -16.42 1.33 12.01
CA ARG A 294 -17.58 1.75 12.80
C ARG A 294 -17.40 3.13 13.44
N ASP A 295 -16.17 3.60 13.54
CA ASP A 295 -15.84 4.92 14.11
C ASP A 295 -15.70 6.00 13.02
N GLY A 296 -16.07 5.69 11.78
CA GLY A 296 -15.91 6.55 10.59
C GLY A 296 -14.58 6.33 9.87
#